data_AF-A0A640TUZ7-F1
#
_entry.id   AF-A0A640TUZ7-F1
#
_cell.length_a   1.000
_cell.length_b   1.000
_cell.length_c   1.000
_cell.angle_alpha   90.00
_cell.angle_beta   90.00
_cell.angle_gamma   90.00
#
_symmetry.space_group_name_H-M   'P 1'
#
loop_
_entity.id
_entity.type
_entity.pdbx_description
1 polymer ?
#
loop_
_entity_poly.entity_id
_entity_poly.type
_entity_poly.pdbx_seq_one_letter_code
_entity_poly.pdbx_strand_id
1 'polypeptide(L)'
;MTAATNKVESFNRFSQRVGFGNQGVLGDNDPIEQEKAMKFNALLTNAVIFHNALDIAEIVRQLLEEDWEIDPEDLAHISPYLTEHIRRFGEYSTHELGLQPEAYDPHLDVDFSPLRDDDPPAPDGYGQAA
;
A
#
# COMPACT_ATOMS: atom_id res chain seq x y z
N MET A 1 -4.55 -19.27 -12.85
CA MET A 1 -5.06 -18.40 -11.78
C MET A 1 -4.23 -17.13 -11.84
N THR A 2 -4.86 -16.03 -12.22
CA THR A 2 -4.20 -14.86 -12.82
C THR A 2 -3.75 -13.90 -11.72
N ALA A 3 -2.54 -13.33 -11.81
CA ALA A 3 -1.88 -12.51 -10.78
C ALA A 3 -2.77 -11.38 -10.19
N ALA A 4 -3.69 -10.83 -10.98
CA ALA A 4 -4.68 -9.85 -10.51
C ALA A 4 -5.56 -10.35 -9.35
N THR A 5 -5.93 -11.64 -9.34
CA THR A 5 -6.75 -12.23 -8.28
C THR A 5 -5.98 -12.29 -6.96
N ASN A 6 -4.69 -12.63 -6.99
CA ASN A 6 -3.84 -12.66 -5.79
C ASN A 6 -3.65 -11.25 -5.18
N LYS A 7 -3.48 -10.21 -6.01
CA LYS A 7 -3.35 -8.83 -5.56
C LYS A 7 -4.62 -8.31 -4.86
N VAL A 8 -5.79 -8.55 -5.46
CA VAL A 8 -7.08 -8.13 -4.91
C VAL A 8 -7.40 -8.90 -3.63
N GLU A 9 -7.12 -10.20 -3.57
CA GLU A 9 -7.27 -11.01 -2.35
C GLU A 9 -6.37 -10.54 -1.22
N SER A 10 -5.11 -10.23 -1.52
CA SER A 10 -4.15 -9.72 -0.54
C SER A 10 -4.58 -8.35 0.02
N PHE A 11 -5.04 -7.44 -0.84
CA PHE A 11 -5.62 -6.18 -0.41
C PHE A 11 -6.87 -6.37 0.46
N ASN A 12 -7.81 -7.22 0.05
CA ASN A 12 -9.04 -7.48 0.80
C ASN A 12 -8.74 -8.06 2.18
N ARG A 13 -7.81 -9.03 2.25
CA ARG A 13 -7.36 -9.60 3.52
C ARG A 13 -6.71 -8.54 4.41
N PHE A 14 -5.89 -7.67 3.83
CA PHE A 14 -5.24 -6.58 4.55
C PHE A 14 -6.24 -5.55 5.07
N SER A 15 -7.17 -5.08 4.24
CA SER A 15 -8.23 -4.13 4.63
C SER A 15 -9.14 -4.68 5.74
N GLN A 16 -9.53 -5.96 5.65
CA GLN A 16 -10.28 -6.63 6.72
C GLN A 16 -9.47 -6.74 8.02
N ARG A 17 -8.16 -6.96 7.92
CA ARG A 17 -7.23 -7.04 9.06
C ARG A 17 -7.04 -5.67 9.72
N VAL A 18 -6.96 -4.59 8.94
CA VAL A 18 -6.80 -3.20 9.42
C VAL A 18 -8.09 -2.66 10.03
N GLY A 19 -9.25 -3.06 9.50
CA GLY A 19 -10.55 -2.70 10.04
C GLY A 19 -10.68 -3.02 11.53
N PHE A 20 -11.11 -2.03 12.32
CA PHE A 20 -11.35 -2.18 13.76
C PHE A 20 -12.82 -2.55 14.03
N GLY A 21 -13.07 -3.40 15.03
CA GLY A 21 -14.42 -3.78 15.48
C GLY A 21 -14.98 -5.04 14.81
N ASN A 22 -15.31 -6.04 15.65
CA ASN A 22 -16.06 -7.29 15.37
C ASN A 22 -16.08 -7.81 13.92
N GLN A 23 -14.94 -7.90 13.23
CA GLN A 23 -14.85 -8.36 11.83
C GLN A 23 -15.78 -7.60 10.84
N GLY A 24 -16.12 -6.34 11.10
CA GLY A 24 -17.05 -5.58 10.26
C GLY A 24 -18.53 -5.89 10.50
N VAL A 25 -18.89 -6.59 11.57
CA VAL A 25 -20.28 -6.70 12.02
C VAL A 25 -20.73 -5.35 12.55
N LEU A 26 -21.40 -4.60 11.69
CA LEU A 26 -22.09 -3.36 12.03
C LEU A 26 -23.23 -3.70 12.99
N GLY A 27 -23.19 -3.13 14.20
CA GLY A 27 -24.20 -3.38 15.23
C GLY A 27 -25.59 -2.83 14.90
N ASP A 28 -25.69 -2.01 13.84
CA ASP A 28 -26.93 -1.41 13.36
C ASP A 28 -26.98 -1.44 11.81
N ASN A 29 -28.18 -1.63 11.26
CA ASN A 29 -28.41 -1.72 9.80
C ASN A 29 -28.76 -0.35 9.20
N ASP A 30 -28.03 0.69 9.61
CA ASP A 30 -28.16 2.05 9.07
C ASP A 30 -27.22 2.22 7.86
N PRO A 31 -27.74 2.41 6.63
CA PRO A 31 -26.93 2.58 5.42
C PRO A 31 -25.91 3.71 5.51
N ILE A 32 -26.23 4.80 6.24
CA ILE A 32 -25.35 5.97 6.34
C ILE A 32 -24.12 5.63 7.20
N GLU A 33 -24.33 4.95 8.33
CA GLU A 33 -23.23 4.53 9.21
C GLU A 33 -22.38 3.44 8.56
N GLN A 34 -22.98 2.55 7.77
CA GLN A 34 -22.25 1.56 6.97
C GLN A 34 -21.35 2.23 5.91
N GLU A 35 -21.89 3.21 5.18
CA GLU A 35 -21.12 3.96 4.18
C GLU A 35 -19.94 4.71 4.82
N LYS A 36 -20.16 5.35 5.98
CA LYS A 36 -19.09 6.00 6.74
C LYS A 36 -18.02 4.99 7.14
N ALA A 37 -18.40 3.86 7.73
CA ALA A 37 -17.47 2.83 8.15
C ALA A 37 -16.63 2.30 6.97
N MET A 38 -17.24 2.08 5.80
CA MET A 38 -16.53 1.67 4.59
C MET A 38 -15.51 2.72 4.13
N LYS A 39 -15.90 4.00 4.08
CA LYS A 39 -15.01 5.10 3.68
C LYS A 39 -13.85 5.29 4.65
N PHE A 40 -14.11 5.24 5.96
CA PHE A 40 -13.07 5.34 6.98
C PHE A 40 -12.11 4.15 6.92
N ASN A 41 -12.61 2.94 6.71
CA ASN A 41 -11.75 1.77 6.54
C ASN A 41 -10.86 1.92 5.29
N ALA A 42 -11.42 2.35 4.16
CA ALA A 42 -10.65 2.59 2.94
C ALA A 42 -9.54 3.64 3.16
N LEU A 43 -9.87 4.74 3.82
CA LEU A 43 -8.90 5.78 4.17
C LEU A 43 -7.79 5.25 5.07
N LEU A 44 -8.16 4.56 6.15
CA LEU A 44 -7.22 3.98 7.09
C LEU A 44 -6.31 2.94 6.41
N THR A 45 -6.88 2.05 5.60
CA THR A 45 -6.16 1.04 4.85
C THR A 45 -5.11 1.68 3.95
N ASN A 46 -5.49 2.70 3.17
CA ASN A 46 -4.56 3.42 2.29
C ASN A 46 -3.48 4.17 3.07
N ALA A 47 -3.82 4.77 4.22
CA ALA A 47 -2.84 5.46 5.06
C ALA A 47 -1.78 4.48 5.61
N VAL A 48 -2.19 3.29 6.04
CA VAL A 48 -1.26 2.26 6.53
C VAL A 48 -0.40 1.71 5.38
N ILE A 49 -0.98 1.48 4.20
CA ILE A 49 -0.22 1.06 3.00
C ILE A 49 0.85 2.10 2.67
N PHE A 50 0.48 3.38 2.69
CA PHE A 50 1.41 4.47 2.43
C PHE A 50 2.54 4.51 3.46
N HIS A 51 2.22 4.39 4.75
CA HIS A 51 3.24 4.33 5.80
C HIS A 51 4.19 3.14 5.63
N ASN A 52 3.67 1.95 5.33
CA ASN A 52 4.50 0.78 5.06
C ASN A 52 5.42 1.00 3.84
N ALA A 53 4.93 1.67 2.79
CA ALA A 53 5.74 1.98 1.61
C ALA A 53 6.87 2.98 1.94
N LEU A 54 6.60 3.96 2.82
CA LEU A 54 7.64 4.87 3.32
C LEU A 54 8.72 4.14 4.11
N ASP A 55 8.31 3.25 5.03
CA ASP A 55 9.25 2.46 5.84
C ASP A 55 10.11 1.55 4.95
N ILE A 56 9.52 0.90 3.94
CA ILE A 56 10.25 0.10 2.96
C ILE A 56 11.26 0.97 2.19
N ALA A 57 10.83 2.12 1.68
CA ALA A 57 11.71 3.03 0.94
C ALA A 57 12.87 3.53 1.81
N GLU A 58 12.61 3.80 3.09
CA GLU A 58 13.62 4.21 4.06
C GLU A 58 14.65 3.12 4.31
N ILE A 59 14.20 1.87 4.51
CA ILE A 59 15.10 0.72 4.64
C ILE A 59 15.95 0.56 3.37
N VAL A 60 15.36 0.70 2.18
CA VAL A 60 16.12 0.60 0.92
C VAL A 60 17.16 1.71 0.81
N ARG A 61 16.83 2.96 1.17
CA ARG A 61 17.82 4.06 1.22
C ARG A 61 18.99 3.72 2.13
N GLN A 62 18.72 3.22 3.34
CA GLN A 62 19.77 2.80 4.28
C GLN A 62 20.65 1.68 3.73
N LEU A 63 20.06 0.69 3.04
CA LEU A 63 20.82 -0.39 2.40
C LEU A 63 21.73 0.13 1.27
N LEU A 64 21.26 1.09 0.47
CA LEU A 64 22.07 1.73 -0.57
C LEU A 64 23.22 2.55 0.02
N GLU A 65 23.01 3.23 1.15
CA GLU A 65 24.08 3.93 1.89
C GLU A 65 25.15 2.99 2.45
N GLU A 66 24.77 1.73 2.72
CA GLU A 66 25.67 0.65 3.14
C GLU A 66 26.39 -0.04 1.96
N ASP A 67 26.31 0.52 0.74
CA ASP A 67 26.88 -0.04 -0.50
C ASP A 67 26.29 -1.40 -0.92
N TRP A 68 25.05 -1.73 -0.52
CA TRP A 68 24.35 -2.92 -1.04
C TRP A 68 23.78 -2.68 -2.44
N GLU A 69 23.95 -3.65 -3.34
CA GLU A 69 23.24 -3.68 -4.62
C GLU A 69 21.82 -4.23 -4.42
N ILE A 70 20.81 -3.47 -4.86
CA ILE A 70 19.39 -3.85 -4.78
C ILE A 70 18.85 -4.06 -6.20
N ASP A 71 18.34 -5.26 -6.47
CA ASP A 71 17.66 -5.56 -7.73
C ASP A 71 16.22 -5.01 -7.71
N PRO A 72 15.78 -4.24 -8.73
CA PRO A 72 14.39 -3.80 -8.84
C PRO A 72 13.37 -4.96 -8.82
N GLU A 73 13.73 -6.15 -9.31
CA GLU A 73 12.88 -7.34 -9.30
C GLU A 73 12.62 -7.84 -7.87
N ASP A 74 13.59 -7.74 -6.97
CA ASP A 74 13.41 -8.10 -5.55
C ASP A 74 12.39 -7.17 -4.89
N LEU A 75 12.47 -5.86 -5.16
CA LEU A 75 11.52 -4.88 -4.65
C LEU A 75 10.11 -5.08 -5.23
N ALA A 76 9.98 -5.53 -6.48
CA ALA A 76 8.69 -5.80 -7.11
C ALA A 76 7.92 -6.94 -6.42
N HIS A 77 8.62 -7.85 -5.76
CA HIS A 77 8.03 -8.93 -4.97
C HIS A 77 7.60 -8.50 -3.55
N ILE A 78 8.05 -7.34 -3.08
CA ILE A 78 7.68 -6.82 -1.77
C ILE A 78 6.30 -6.18 -1.82
N SER A 79 5.38 -6.70 -1.01
CA SER A 79 4.05 -6.11 -0.85
C SER A 79 4.00 -5.18 0.37
N PRO A 80 3.41 -3.98 0.27
CA PRO A 80 3.27 -3.03 1.39
C PRO A 80 2.16 -3.46 2.40
N TYR A 81 1.78 -4.72 2.41
CA TYR A 81 0.73 -5.29 3.27
C TYR A 81 1.31 -5.99 4.50
N LEU A 82 2.53 -5.60 4.91
CA LEU A 82 3.19 -6.07 6.12
C LEU A 82 2.41 -5.63 7.35
N THR A 83 2.32 -6.52 8.33
CA THR A 83 1.42 -6.34 9.47
C THR A 83 2.03 -6.64 10.82
N GLU A 84 3.18 -7.31 10.88
CA GLU A 84 3.80 -7.77 12.12
C GLU A 84 4.27 -6.60 13.01
N HIS A 85 4.73 -5.51 12.40
CA HIS A 85 5.15 -4.29 13.09
C HIS A 85 3.99 -3.43 13.60
N ILE A 86 2.76 -3.65 13.10
CA ILE A 86 1.60 -2.79 13.41
C ILE A 86 0.86 -3.29 14.65
N ARG A 87 0.94 -2.50 15.74
CA ARG A 87 0.23 -2.73 17.00
C ARG A 87 -1.24 -2.25 16.97
N ARG A 88 -2.12 -3.04 16.36
CA ARG A 88 -3.57 -2.71 16.26
C ARG A 88 -4.28 -2.45 17.60
N PHE A 89 -3.77 -3.04 18.67
CA PHE A 89 -4.28 -2.83 20.02
C PHE A 89 -3.12 -2.36 20.90
N GLY A 90 -3.34 -1.30 21.66
CA GLY A 90 -2.32 -0.73 22.53
C GLY A 90 -2.58 0.74 22.81
N GLU A 91 -1.78 1.28 23.72
CA GLU A 91 -1.77 2.70 24.02
C GLU A 91 -0.78 3.40 23.08
N TYR A 92 -1.28 4.37 22.33
CA TYR A 92 -0.47 5.24 21.50
C TYR A 92 -0.33 6.59 22.19
N SER A 93 0.92 7.02 22.40
CA SER A 93 1.20 8.34 22.98
C SER A 93 0.82 9.43 21.97
N THR A 94 0.01 10.39 22.39
CA THR A 94 -0.37 11.54 21.56
C THR A 94 0.65 12.68 21.59
N HIS A 95 1.75 12.53 22.34
CA HIS A 95 2.75 13.58 22.54
C HIS A 95 3.44 14.01 21.22
N GLU A 96 3.53 13.09 20.26
CA GLU A 96 4.24 13.31 18.99
C GLU A 96 3.33 13.84 17.86
N LEU A 97 2.02 13.96 18.10
CA LEU A 97 1.07 14.45 17.07
C LEU A 97 1.33 15.89 16.63
N GLY A 98 2.06 16.67 17.43
CA GLY A 98 2.45 18.04 17.12
C GLY A 98 3.75 18.16 16.33
N LEU A 99 4.48 17.06 16.12
CA LEU A 99 5.71 17.06 15.34
C LEU A 99 5.36 17.07 13.86
N GLN A 100 5.89 18.05 13.13
CA GLN A 100 5.77 18.06 11.68
C GLN A 100 6.68 16.97 11.12
N PRO A 101 6.16 16.03 10.29
CA PRO A 101 6.99 15.04 9.65
C PRO A 101 7.95 15.69 8.66
N GLU A 102 9.05 15.01 8.39
CA GLU A 102 9.97 15.39 7.33
C GLU A 102 9.24 15.47 5.98
N ALA A 103 9.80 16.26 5.05
CA ALA A 103 9.21 16.39 3.73
C ALA A 103 9.22 15.04 3.02
N TYR A 104 8.10 14.71 2.38
CA TYR A 104 8.00 13.48 1.60
C TYR A 104 8.99 13.51 0.43
N ASP A 105 9.95 12.57 0.44
CA ASP A 105 10.84 12.31 -0.67
C ASP A 105 10.40 11.06 -1.44
N PRO A 106 9.88 11.21 -2.68
CA PRO A 106 9.51 10.08 -3.53
C PRO A 106 10.71 9.42 -4.23
N HIS A 107 11.92 9.99 -4.14
CA HIS A 107 13.08 9.48 -4.87
C HIS A 107 13.64 8.21 -4.22
N LEU A 108 14.03 7.26 -5.05
CA LEU A 108 14.72 6.04 -4.65
C LEU A 108 15.74 5.71 -5.74
N ASP A 109 17.01 5.60 -5.36
CA ASP A 109 18.15 5.36 -6.26
C ASP A 109 18.21 3.89 -6.73
N VAL A 110 17.12 3.39 -7.31
CA VAL A 110 16.99 2.06 -7.90
C VAL A 110 16.46 2.20 -9.32
N ASP A 111 17.12 1.55 -10.29
CA ASP A 111 16.67 1.59 -11.68
C ASP A 111 15.53 0.58 -11.93
N PHE A 112 14.30 1.08 -11.95
CA PHE A 112 13.11 0.28 -12.26
C PHE A 112 12.82 0.14 -13.77
N SER A 113 13.67 0.69 -14.66
CA SER A 113 13.48 0.58 -16.11
C SER A 113 13.30 -0.86 -16.62
N PRO A 114 14.02 -1.87 -16.10
CA PRO A 114 13.85 -3.27 -16.53
C PRO A 114 12.45 -3.85 -16.31
N LEU A 115 11.67 -3.30 -15.36
CA LEU A 115 10.31 -3.76 -15.07
C LEU A 115 9.24 -3.16 -16.00
N ARG A 116 9.61 -2.19 -16.84
CA ARG A 116 8.65 -1.46 -17.69
C ARG A 116 8.36 -2.15 -19.02
N ASP A 117 9.12 -3.18 -19.38
CA ASP A 117 9.12 -3.78 -20.73
C ASP A 117 8.09 -4.92 -20.95
N ASP A 118 7.16 -5.15 -20.02
CA ASP A 118 6.14 -6.23 -20.13
C ASP A 118 4.70 -5.75 -20.47
N ASP A 119 4.48 -4.46 -20.74
CA ASP A 119 3.20 -4.03 -21.32
C ASP A 119 3.21 -4.31 -22.83
N PRO A 120 2.29 -5.15 -23.37
CA PRO A 120 2.17 -5.30 -24.81
C PRO A 120 1.89 -3.92 -25.43
N PRO A 121 2.47 -3.60 -26.60
CA PRO A 121 2.16 -2.35 -27.28
C PRO A 121 0.64 -2.26 -27.45
N ALA A 122 0.08 -1.12 -27.02
CA ALA A 122 -1.32 -0.81 -27.27
C ALA A 122 -1.62 -1.13 -28.73
N PRO A 123 -2.69 -1.88 -29.06
CA PRO A 123 -2.95 -2.26 -30.44
C PRO A 123 -3.13 -1.00 -31.28
N ASP A 124 -2.14 -0.75 -32.13
CA ASP A 124 -2.23 0.19 -33.23
C ASP A 124 -3.44 -0.20 -34.09
N GLY A 125 -4.44 0.67 -34.14
CA GLY A 125 -5.48 0.61 -35.16
C GLY A 125 -6.90 0.42 -34.63
N TYR A 126 -7.56 1.54 -34.37
CA TYR A 126 -8.90 1.68 -34.93
C TYR A 126 -8.78 2.59 -36.15
N GLY A 127 -8.84 1.93 -37.30
CA GLY A 127 -8.87 2.56 -38.60
C GLY A 127 -10.04 3.53 -38.73
N GLN A 128 -9.77 4.55 -39.54
CA GLN A 128 -10.75 5.31 -40.29
C GLN A 128 -11.87 4.40 -40.81
N ALA A 129 -13.11 4.73 -40.47
CA ALA A 129 -14.29 4.32 -41.22
C ALA A 129 -15.18 5.54 -41.42
N ALA A 130 -15.58 5.70 -42.67
CA ALA A 130 -16.33 6.78 -43.30
C ALA A 130 -17.70 7.08 -42.69
#